data_AF-A0A920JWZ4-F1
#
_entry.id   AF-A0A920JWZ4-F1
#
_cell.length_a   1.000
_cell.length_b   1.000
_cell.length_c   1.000
_cell.angle_alpha   90.00
_cell.angle_beta   90.00
_cell.angle_gamma   90.00
#
_symmetry.space_group_name_H-M   'P 1'
#
loop_
_entity.id
_entity.type
_entity.pdbx_description
1 polymer ?
#
loop_
_entity_poly.entity_id
_entity_poly.type
_entity_poly.pdbx_seq_one_letter_code
_entity_poly.pdbx_strand_id
1 'polypeptide(L)'
;MTQKFFLKLKYFNGWYLFLLLSFPLCLFNFLTMNEYDTKSPENISYLISYSVRWAVPFIYIVMMASSLRILVPGSFSAWLVRNRKYIGLIFALGMAWQALFIFMLSNYHRDYYYSEVFYFRDEIEGSIGYIFLTLMVATSFKQIASKINSYQWKLIQKSGLYFLWAYAFSVYWWNLFYYPFQQGGVSPRLVDYIFYWVGFIAFAVRIAAWSKSKIKSVQLRQSLALRCVGYTFVLLGIVMAGTGNLWLGAVNKITYYFAFSEETSLWLPFWPLEPFFSLILIASGAYLLTSNKFSLLDRASALQVK
;
A
#
# COMPACT_ATOMS: atom_id res chain seq x y z
N MET A 1 -34.45 -10.42 -1.13
CA MET A 1 -33.54 -11.53 -0.77
C MET A 1 -32.11 -11.01 -0.75
N THR A 2 -31.75 -10.33 0.33
CA THR A 2 -31.20 -8.96 0.19
C THR A 2 -29.79 -8.88 0.77
N GLN A 3 -28.73 -9.00 -0.06
CA GLN A 3 -27.26 -8.85 0.21
C GLN A 3 -26.67 -9.58 1.44
N LYS A 4 -27.22 -9.41 2.63
CA LYS A 4 -26.90 -10.09 3.89
C LYS A 4 -26.95 -11.62 3.79
N PHE A 5 -27.88 -12.15 2.99
CA PHE A 5 -28.00 -13.60 2.78
C PHE A 5 -26.82 -14.15 1.97
N PHE A 6 -26.49 -13.52 0.83
CA PHE A 6 -25.35 -13.91 -0.01
C PHE A 6 -24.01 -13.88 0.74
N LEU A 7 -23.76 -12.83 1.53
CA LEU A 7 -22.51 -12.70 2.32
C LEU A 7 -22.39 -13.73 3.46
N LYS A 8 -23.46 -14.44 3.80
CA LYS A 8 -23.46 -15.54 4.78
C LYS A 8 -23.28 -16.91 4.15
N LEU A 9 -23.41 -17.05 2.82
CA LEU A 9 -23.20 -18.32 2.14
C LEU A 9 -21.77 -18.84 2.36
N LYS A 10 -21.64 -20.16 2.48
CA LYS A 10 -20.36 -20.84 2.76
C LYS A 10 -19.30 -20.51 1.72
N TYR A 11 -19.70 -20.42 0.45
CA TYR A 11 -18.80 -20.20 -0.69
C TYR A 11 -18.10 -18.82 -0.69
N PHE A 12 -18.74 -17.80 -0.12
CA PHE A 12 -18.18 -16.46 -0.03
C PHE A 12 -17.41 -16.23 1.27
N ASN A 13 -17.01 -17.29 1.98
CA ASN A 13 -16.30 -17.16 3.24
C ASN A 13 -15.19 -18.20 3.37
N GLY A 14 -14.16 -17.84 4.12
CA GLY A 14 -13.14 -18.81 4.49
C GLY A 14 -12.31 -19.31 3.31
N TRP A 15 -11.96 -20.60 3.36
CA TRP A 15 -11.21 -21.29 2.31
C TRP A 15 -11.98 -21.40 0.99
N TYR A 16 -13.30 -21.41 0.99
CA TYR A 16 -14.06 -21.41 -0.27
C TYR A 16 -13.90 -20.10 -1.02
N LEU A 17 -13.90 -18.97 -0.30
CA LEU A 17 -13.62 -17.66 -0.91
C LEU A 17 -12.19 -17.61 -1.47
N PHE A 18 -11.24 -18.16 -0.71
CA PHE A 18 -9.86 -18.29 -1.18
C PHE A 18 -9.82 -19.05 -2.51
N LEU A 19 -10.39 -20.26 -2.57
CA LEU A 19 -10.41 -21.08 -3.78
C LEU A 19 -11.11 -20.40 -4.96
N LEU A 20 -12.27 -19.78 -4.70
CA LEU A 20 -13.07 -19.10 -5.71
C LEU A 20 -12.30 -17.98 -6.41
N LEU A 21 -11.47 -17.24 -5.67
CA LEU A 21 -10.71 -16.11 -6.21
C LEU A 21 -9.30 -16.51 -6.65
N SER A 22 -8.69 -17.51 -6.03
CA SER A 22 -7.37 -18.02 -6.41
C SER A 22 -7.41 -18.77 -7.74
N PHE A 23 -8.51 -19.49 -8.02
CA PHE A 23 -8.60 -20.30 -9.23
C PHE A 23 -8.51 -19.45 -10.52
N PRO A 24 -9.31 -18.39 -10.71
CA PRO A 24 -9.16 -17.51 -11.86
C PRO A 24 -7.78 -16.85 -11.92
N LEU A 25 -7.24 -16.40 -10.78
CA LEU A 25 -5.91 -15.80 -10.71
C LEU A 25 -4.84 -16.75 -11.23
N CYS A 26 -4.82 -18.00 -10.76
CA CYS A 26 -3.87 -19.01 -11.23
C CYS A 26 -4.12 -19.40 -12.69
N LEU A 27 -5.38 -19.57 -13.08
CA LEU A 27 -5.76 -19.92 -14.44
C LEU A 27 -5.26 -18.87 -15.43
N PHE A 28 -5.50 -17.59 -15.18
CA PHE A 28 -5.07 -16.52 -16.08
C PHE A 28 -3.55 -16.36 -16.14
N ASN A 29 -2.83 -16.49 -15.01
CA ASN A 29 -1.36 -16.49 -15.04
C ASN A 29 -0.81 -17.68 -15.83
N PHE A 30 -1.40 -18.86 -15.66
CA PHE A 30 -1.00 -20.06 -16.40
C PHE A 30 -1.30 -19.96 -17.90
N LEU A 31 -2.49 -19.49 -18.29
CA LEU A 31 -2.86 -19.31 -19.70
C LEU A 31 -1.93 -18.31 -20.38
N THR A 32 -1.69 -17.14 -19.78
CA THR A 32 -0.76 -16.15 -20.32
C THR A 32 0.67 -16.68 -20.36
N MET A 33 1.12 -17.44 -19.37
CA MET A 33 2.45 -18.08 -19.44
C MET A 33 2.59 -19.04 -20.63
N ASN A 34 1.53 -19.77 -21.01
CA ASN A 34 1.56 -20.68 -22.16
C ASN A 34 1.42 -19.97 -23.51
N GLU A 35 0.80 -18.79 -23.54
CA GLU A 35 0.68 -17.98 -24.77
C GLU A 35 2.01 -17.30 -25.15
N TYR A 36 2.83 -16.94 -24.17
CA TYR A 36 4.08 -16.21 -24.39
C TYR A 36 5.28 -17.16 -24.40
N ASP A 37 6.20 -16.97 -25.35
CA ASP A 37 7.43 -17.77 -25.38
C ASP A 37 8.34 -17.39 -24.21
N THR A 38 8.51 -18.33 -23.26
CA THR A 38 9.39 -18.20 -22.09
C THR A 38 10.88 -18.17 -22.46
N LYS A 39 11.23 -18.35 -23.74
CA LYS A 39 12.58 -18.15 -24.25
C LYS A 39 12.94 -16.68 -24.49
N SER A 40 11.98 -15.76 -24.49
CA SER A 40 12.27 -14.32 -24.56
C SER A 40 12.28 -13.71 -23.14
N PRO A 41 13.33 -12.98 -22.74
CA PRO A 41 13.37 -12.31 -21.45
C PRO A 41 12.32 -11.20 -21.31
N GLU A 42 11.98 -10.50 -22.40
CA GLU A 42 10.96 -9.45 -22.43
C GLU A 42 9.58 -10.02 -22.09
N ASN A 43 9.27 -11.21 -22.61
CA ASN A 43 8.03 -11.93 -22.31
C ASN A 43 7.94 -12.32 -20.83
N ILE A 44 9.03 -12.79 -20.23
CA ILE A 44 9.04 -13.10 -18.79
C ILE A 44 8.92 -11.82 -17.95
N SER A 45 9.58 -10.74 -18.34
CA SER A 45 9.41 -9.42 -17.69
C SER A 45 7.95 -8.94 -17.75
N TYR A 46 7.29 -9.13 -18.89
CA TYR A 46 5.86 -8.87 -19.01
C TYR A 46 5.03 -9.72 -18.02
N LEU A 47 5.30 -11.03 -17.91
CA LEU A 47 4.63 -11.94 -16.97
C LEU A 47 4.81 -11.52 -15.50
N ILE A 48 5.99 -11.00 -15.11
CA ILE A 48 6.21 -10.40 -13.78
C ILE A 48 5.17 -9.30 -13.56
N SER A 49 5.14 -8.29 -14.45
CA SER A 49 4.21 -7.17 -14.29
C SER A 49 2.73 -7.60 -14.35
N TYR A 50 2.41 -8.60 -15.17
CA TYR A 50 1.06 -9.15 -15.33
C TYR A 50 0.57 -9.80 -14.04
N SER A 51 1.40 -10.64 -13.41
CA SER A 51 1.06 -11.29 -12.14
C SER A 51 0.84 -10.29 -11.00
N VAL A 52 1.63 -9.21 -10.94
CA VAL A 52 1.47 -8.13 -9.96
C VAL A 52 0.11 -7.44 -10.10
N ARG A 53 -0.34 -7.17 -11.34
CA ARG A 53 -1.64 -6.51 -11.58
C ARG A 53 -2.81 -7.34 -11.06
N TRP A 54 -2.69 -8.67 -11.06
CA TRP A 54 -3.67 -9.55 -10.42
C TRP A 54 -3.62 -9.49 -8.89
N ALA A 55 -2.43 -9.31 -8.30
CA ALA A 55 -2.25 -9.27 -6.85
C ALA A 55 -2.71 -7.94 -6.22
N VAL A 56 -2.36 -6.81 -6.82
CA VAL A 56 -2.53 -5.44 -6.28
C VAL A 56 -3.94 -5.12 -5.73
N PRO A 57 -5.05 -5.47 -6.42
CA PRO A 57 -6.38 -5.22 -5.88
C PRO A 57 -6.59 -5.80 -4.48
N PHE A 58 -6.03 -6.98 -4.20
CA PHE A 58 -6.23 -7.67 -2.94
C PHE A 58 -5.52 -6.99 -1.77
N ILE A 59 -4.29 -6.49 -1.95
CA ILE A 59 -3.59 -5.75 -0.88
C ILE A 59 -4.30 -4.44 -0.57
N TYR A 60 -4.85 -3.75 -1.58
CA TYR A 60 -5.64 -2.53 -1.37
C TYR A 60 -6.94 -2.80 -0.62
N ILE A 61 -7.65 -3.89 -0.95
CA ILE A 61 -8.85 -4.30 -0.21
C ILE A 61 -8.50 -4.61 1.26
N VAL A 62 -7.44 -5.37 1.51
CA VAL A 62 -6.97 -5.66 2.87
C VAL A 62 -6.58 -4.38 3.60
N MET A 63 -5.95 -3.44 2.90
CA MET A 63 -5.57 -2.14 3.42
C MET A 63 -6.82 -1.36 3.88
N MET A 64 -7.88 -1.25 3.09
CA MET A 64 -9.04 -0.45 3.50
C MET A 64 -10.03 -1.18 4.44
N ALA A 65 -9.96 -2.50 4.58
CA ALA A 65 -10.99 -3.33 5.23
C ALA A 65 -11.40 -2.86 6.65
N SER A 66 -10.45 -2.63 7.55
CA SER A 66 -10.75 -2.19 8.93
C SER A 66 -11.30 -0.77 8.97
N SER A 67 -10.86 0.08 8.06
CA SER A 67 -11.23 1.50 8.00
C SER A 67 -12.64 1.67 7.45
N LEU A 68 -13.02 0.86 6.45
CA LEU A 68 -14.40 0.77 5.98
C LEU A 68 -15.37 0.35 7.09
N ARG A 69 -14.95 -0.54 8.00
CA ARG A 69 -15.79 -0.95 9.14
C ARG A 69 -16.09 0.21 10.12
N ILE A 70 -15.17 1.16 10.25
CA ILE A 70 -15.30 2.35 11.10
C ILE A 70 -16.13 3.44 10.40
N LEU A 71 -15.88 3.67 9.11
CA LEU A 71 -16.52 4.74 8.34
C LEU A 71 -17.95 4.37 7.94
N VAL A 72 -18.14 3.18 7.37
CA VAL A 72 -19.41 2.69 6.82
C VAL A 72 -19.73 1.32 7.45
N PRO A 73 -20.20 1.28 8.70
CA PRO A 73 -20.51 0.03 9.38
C PRO A 73 -21.70 -0.67 8.70
N GLY A 74 -21.48 -1.86 8.17
CA GLY A 74 -22.52 -2.65 7.51
C GLY A 74 -22.12 -4.11 7.33
N SER A 75 -22.99 -4.89 6.69
CA SER A 75 -22.74 -6.32 6.47
C SER A 75 -21.54 -6.57 5.54
N PHE A 76 -21.33 -5.71 4.54
CA PHE A 76 -20.19 -5.79 3.65
C PHE A 76 -18.86 -5.47 4.35
N SER A 77 -18.77 -4.37 5.10
CA SER A 77 -17.54 -4.03 5.84
C SER A 77 -17.22 -5.03 6.95
N ALA A 78 -18.23 -5.64 7.58
CA ALA A 78 -18.03 -6.75 8.49
C ALA A 78 -17.53 -8.02 7.77
N TRP A 79 -18.07 -8.33 6.59
CA TRP A 79 -17.62 -9.45 5.75
C TRP A 79 -16.16 -9.29 5.32
N LEU A 80 -15.76 -8.08 4.90
CA LEU A 80 -14.37 -7.77 4.56
C LEU A 80 -13.41 -8.04 5.72
N VAL A 81 -13.73 -7.54 6.92
CA VAL A 81 -12.89 -7.75 8.10
C VAL A 81 -12.81 -9.24 8.47
N ARG A 82 -13.91 -9.98 8.35
CA ARG A 82 -13.95 -11.43 8.60
C ARG A 82 -13.08 -12.22 7.62
N ASN A 83 -13.10 -11.84 6.34
CA ASN A 83 -12.39 -12.54 5.28
C ASN A 83 -11.01 -11.96 4.95
N ARG A 84 -10.56 -10.90 5.64
CA ARG A 84 -9.28 -10.20 5.39
C ARG A 84 -8.08 -11.14 5.26
N LYS A 85 -8.05 -12.21 6.07
CA LYS A 85 -6.99 -13.23 6.04
C LYS A 85 -6.93 -13.91 4.67
N TYR A 86 -8.07 -14.38 4.18
CA TYR A 86 -8.17 -15.11 2.92
C TYR A 86 -7.90 -14.20 1.73
N ILE A 87 -8.37 -12.95 1.78
CA ILE A 87 -8.04 -11.91 0.78
C ILE A 87 -6.53 -11.64 0.75
N GLY A 88 -5.88 -11.53 1.92
CA GLY A 88 -4.43 -11.39 2.01
C GLY A 88 -3.65 -12.61 1.50
N LEU A 89 -4.19 -13.82 1.67
CA LEU A 89 -3.59 -15.03 1.10
C LEU A 89 -3.70 -15.09 -0.44
N ILE A 90 -4.76 -14.53 -1.02
CA ILE A 90 -4.89 -14.42 -2.49
C ILE A 90 -3.83 -13.44 -3.03
N PHE A 91 -3.61 -12.32 -2.34
CA PHE A 91 -2.48 -11.43 -2.65
C PHE A 91 -1.15 -12.20 -2.63
N ALA A 92 -0.89 -12.96 -1.56
CA ALA A 92 0.34 -13.74 -1.43
C ALA A 92 0.52 -14.76 -2.57
N LEU A 93 -0.57 -15.39 -3.03
CA LEU A 93 -0.53 -16.31 -4.17
C LEU A 93 -0.19 -15.59 -5.49
N GLY A 94 -0.73 -14.39 -5.72
CA GLY A 94 -0.33 -13.57 -6.88
C GLY A 94 1.15 -13.17 -6.84
N MET A 95 1.65 -12.82 -5.66
CA MET A 95 3.08 -12.52 -5.47
C MET A 95 3.98 -13.76 -5.61
N ALA A 96 3.46 -14.96 -5.37
CA ALA A 96 4.18 -16.21 -5.61
C ALA A 96 4.36 -16.47 -7.11
N TRP A 97 3.36 -16.16 -7.95
CA TRP A 97 3.52 -16.16 -9.40
C TRP A 97 4.58 -15.15 -9.85
N GLN A 98 4.56 -13.94 -9.29
CA GLN A 98 5.59 -12.94 -9.56
C GLN A 98 6.99 -13.47 -9.19
N ALA A 99 7.13 -14.08 -8.00
CA ALA A 99 8.40 -14.65 -7.54
C ALA A 99 8.89 -15.75 -8.47
N LEU A 100 7.99 -16.60 -8.96
CA LEU A 100 8.30 -17.63 -9.94
C LEU A 100 8.85 -17.02 -11.24
N PHE A 101 8.23 -15.96 -11.76
CA PHE A 101 8.69 -15.31 -12.99
C PHE A 101 10.01 -14.56 -12.81
N ILE A 102 10.24 -13.93 -11.65
CA ILE A 102 11.56 -13.36 -11.29
C ILE A 102 12.61 -14.47 -11.24
N PHE A 103 12.29 -15.61 -10.62
CA PHE A 103 13.17 -16.77 -10.55
C PHE A 103 13.49 -17.31 -11.96
N MET A 104 12.50 -17.44 -12.84
CA MET A 104 12.71 -17.84 -14.23
C MET A 104 13.61 -16.86 -14.98
N LEU A 105 13.35 -15.55 -14.86
CA LEU A 105 14.14 -14.51 -15.54
C LEU A 105 15.60 -14.51 -15.08
N SER A 106 15.82 -14.53 -13.76
CA SER A 106 17.16 -14.49 -13.16
C SER A 106 18.00 -15.74 -13.42
N ASN A 107 17.37 -16.91 -13.60
CA ASN A 107 18.09 -18.16 -13.86
C ASN A 107 18.30 -18.44 -15.35
N TYR A 108 17.28 -18.20 -16.19
CA TYR A 108 17.34 -18.55 -17.61
C TYR A 108 17.84 -17.40 -18.49
N HIS A 109 17.69 -16.15 -18.07
CA HIS A 109 18.06 -14.95 -18.83
C HIS A 109 18.88 -13.98 -17.97
N ARG A 110 19.96 -14.51 -17.39
CA ARG A 110 20.77 -13.82 -16.38
C ARG A 110 21.33 -12.49 -16.89
N ASP A 111 21.86 -12.47 -18.12
CA ASP A 111 22.49 -11.27 -18.68
C ASP A 111 21.47 -10.15 -18.83
N TYR A 112 20.28 -10.45 -19.36
CA TYR A 112 19.17 -9.50 -19.45
C TYR A 112 18.69 -9.04 -18.08
N TYR A 113 18.58 -9.96 -17.10
CA TYR A 113 18.17 -9.59 -15.75
C TYR A 113 19.08 -8.54 -15.14
N TYR A 114 20.41 -8.74 -15.21
CA TYR A 114 21.36 -7.80 -14.61
C TYR A 114 21.57 -6.53 -15.42
N SER A 115 21.33 -6.53 -16.75
CA SER A 115 21.50 -5.32 -17.57
C SER A 115 20.25 -4.43 -17.59
N GLU A 116 19.05 -5.01 -17.71
CA GLU A 116 17.82 -4.26 -17.99
C GLU A 116 16.85 -4.16 -16.80
N VAL A 117 16.90 -5.10 -15.86
CA VAL A 117 15.87 -5.22 -14.80
C VAL A 117 16.43 -4.99 -13.41
N PHE A 118 17.68 -5.36 -13.16
CA PHE A 118 18.30 -5.26 -11.86
C PHE A 118 18.63 -3.82 -11.53
N TYR A 119 17.82 -3.24 -10.64
CA TYR A 119 18.19 -2.04 -9.93
C TYR A 119 18.35 -2.39 -8.46
N PHE A 120 19.52 -2.11 -7.89
CA PHE A 120 19.86 -2.58 -6.54
C PHE A 120 18.87 -2.12 -5.46
N ARG A 121 18.37 -0.89 -5.58
CA ARG A 121 17.31 -0.37 -4.72
C ARG A 121 16.01 -1.19 -4.83
N ASP A 122 15.58 -1.49 -6.06
CA ASP A 122 14.34 -2.24 -6.30
C ASP A 122 14.47 -3.68 -5.78
N GLU A 123 15.67 -4.27 -5.87
CA GLU A 123 15.97 -5.58 -5.30
C GLU A 123 15.89 -5.57 -3.76
N ILE A 124 16.41 -4.52 -3.10
CA ILE A 124 16.26 -4.35 -1.64
C ILE A 124 14.79 -4.25 -1.27
N GLU A 125 14.04 -3.38 -1.94
CA GLU A 125 12.62 -3.16 -1.67
C GLU A 125 11.82 -4.45 -1.88
N GLY A 126 12.08 -5.17 -2.98
CA GLY A 126 11.48 -6.47 -3.29
C GLY A 126 11.82 -7.54 -2.25
N SER A 127 13.09 -7.69 -1.90
CA SER A 127 13.57 -8.66 -0.91
C SER A 127 12.95 -8.45 0.47
N ILE A 128 12.93 -7.20 0.96
CA ILE A 128 12.25 -6.85 2.23
C ILE A 128 10.75 -7.14 2.13
N GLY A 129 10.13 -6.83 0.98
CA GLY A 129 8.74 -7.16 0.69
C GLY A 129 8.44 -8.65 0.84
N TYR A 130 9.26 -9.52 0.25
CA TYR A 130 9.11 -10.97 0.35
C TYR A 130 9.36 -11.52 1.75
N ILE A 131 10.27 -10.92 2.53
CA ILE A 131 10.46 -11.27 3.95
C ILE A 131 9.17 -10.96 4.73
N PHE A 132 8.63 -9.74 4.60
CA PHE A 132 7.38 -9.38 5.26
C PHE A 132 6.23 -10.28 4.82
N LEU A 133 6.07 -10.52 3.53
CA LEU A 133 5.02 -11.37 2.99
C LEU A 133 5.10 -12.79 3.54
N THR A 134 6.30 -13.39 3.55
CA THR A 134 6.52 -14.74 4.07
C THR A 134 6.16 -14.83 5.55
N LEU A 135 6.62 -13.87 6.36
CA LEU A 135 6.29 -13.82 7.79
C LEU A 135 4.78 -13.61 8.01
N MET A 136 4.13 -12.78 7.20
CA MET A 136 2.68 -12.56 7.27
C MET A 136 1.88 -13.82 6.89
N VAL A 137 2.29 -14.54 5.86
CA VAL A 137 1.68 -15.81 5.45
C VAL A 137 1.85 -16.84 6.55
N ALA A 138 3.08 -17.06 7.04
CA ALA A 138 3.38 -18.00 8.11
C ALA A 138 2.53 -17.71 9.35
N THR A 139 2.53 -16.46 9.82
CA THR A 139 1.76 -16.04 11.01
C THR A 139 0.24 -15.92 10.77
N SER A 140 -0.25 -16.19 9.56
CA SER A 140 -1.69 -16.30 9.29
C SER A 140 -2.27 -17.66 9.70
N PHE A 141 -1.43 -18.68 9.89
CA PHE A 141 -1.84 -20.02 10.35
C PHE A 141 -1.79 -20.12 11.87
N LYS A 142 -2.83 -20.73 12.47
CA LYS A 142 -2.99 -20.77 13.93
C LYS A 142 -1.79 -21.44 14.62
N GLN A 143 -1.23 -22.47 14.01
CA GLN A 143 -0.10 -23.25 14.51
C GLN A 143 1.18 -22.41 14.67
N ILE A 144 1.41 -21.46 13.77
CA ILE A 144 2.59 -20.57 13.83
C ILE A 144 2.25 -19.34 14.66
N ALA A 145 1.05 -18.78 14.49
CA ALA A 145 0.59 -17.63 15.25
C ALA A 145 0.58 -17.90 16.77
N SER A 146 0.34 -19.14 17.20
CA SER A 146 0.38 -19.53 18.62
C SER A 146 1.79 -19.57 19.21
N LYS A 147 2.85 -19.53 18.38
CA LYS A 147 4.25 -19.54 18.85
C LYS A 147 4.81 -18.15 19.15
N ILE A 148 4.06 -17.09 18.85
CA ILE A 148 4.48 -15.70 19.06
C ILE A 148 3.46 -14.95 19.90
N ASN A 149 3.89 -13.87 20.55
CA ASN A 149 2.97 -13.08 21.35
C ASN A 149 2.08 -12.18 20.48
N SER A 150 0.96 -11.71 21.06
CA SER A 150 -0.02 -10.88 20.35
C SER A 150 0.56 -9.55 19.85
N TYR A 151 1.61 -9.04 20.48
CA TYR A 151 2.27 -7.79 20.06
C TYR A 151 3.09 -7.99 18.80
N GLN A 152 3.97 -9.00 18.78
CA GLN A 152 4.78 -9.42 17.63
C GLN A 152 3.90 -9.74 16.43
N TRP A 153 2.83 -10.51 16.64
CA TRP A 153 1.88 -10.83 15.57
C TRP A 153 1.25 -9.58 14.97
N LYS A 154 0.80 -8.64 15.81
CA LYS A 154 0.24 -7.35 15.34
C LYS A 154 1.29 -6.52 14.62
N LEU A 155 2.53 -6.50 15.11
CA LEU A 155 3.63 -5.76 14.50
C LEU A 155 3.89 -6.29 13.09
N ILE A 156 4.13 -7.60 12.94
CA ILE A 156 4.38 -8.26 11.64
C ILE A 156 3.26 -7.98 10.64
N GLN A 157 2.01 -8.23 11.06
CA GLN A 157 0.85 -8.06 10.18
C GLN A 157 0.61 -6.59 9.79
N LYS A 158 0.89 -5.66 10.72
CA LYS A 158 0.72 -4.23 10.47
C LYS A 158 1.85 -3.69 9.60
N SER A 159 3.10 -3.90 9.99
CA SER A 159 4.28 -3.39 9.26
C SER A 159 4.33 -3.96 7.85
N GLY A 160 4.11 -5.26 7.69
CA GLY A 160 4.10 -5.88 6.36
C GLY A 160 2.95 -5.37 5.49
N LEU A 161 1.75 -5.15 6.05
CA LEU A 161 0.66 -4.55 5.29
C LEU A 161 0.99 -3.13 4.81
N TYR A 162 1.58 -2.29 5.67
CA TYR A 162 1.99 -0.94 5.28
C TYR A 162 3.11 -0.96 4.25
N PHE A 163 4.11 -1.83 4.41
CA PHE A 163 5.23 -1.95 3.49
C PHE A 163 4.78 -2.43 2.10
N LEU A 164 3.99 -3.50 2.04
CA LEU A 164 3.50 -4.08 0.79
C LEU A 164 2.52 -3.14 0.06
N TRP A 165 1.67 -2.42 0.80
CA TRP A 165 0.85 -1.35 0.23
C TRP A 165 1.73 -0.21 -0.31
N ALA A 166 2.76 0.20 0.44
CA ALA A 166 3.63 1.30 0.05
C ALA A 166 4.38 0.98 -1.26
N TYR A 167 4.90 -0.24 -1.37
CA TYR A 167 5.54 -0.74 -2.58
C TYR A 167 4.57 -0.76 -3.78
N ALA A 168 3.40 -1.37 -3.62
CA ALA A 168 2.41 -1.41 -4.71
C ALA A 168 1.99 0.01 -5.14
N PHE A 169 1.77 0.90 -4.17
CA PHE A 169 1.35 2.27 -4.44
C PHE A 169 2.46 3.11 -5.10
N SER A 170 3.72 2.99 -4.66
CA SER A 170 4.85 3.73 -5.24
C SER A 170 5.02 3.41 -6.72
N VAL A 171 4.94 2.13 -7.11
CA VAL A 171 5.04 1.70 -8.52
C VAL A 171 4.07 2.47 -9.41
N TYR A 172 2.79 2.54 -9.03
CA TYR A 172 1.79 3.24 -9.84
C TYR A 172 1.91 4.76 -9.76
N TRP A 173 2.45 5.30 -8.67
CA TRP A 173 2.77 6.72 -8.58
C TRP A 173 3.85 7.09 -9.59
N TRP A 174 4.95 6.33 -9.68
CA TRP A 174 6.03 6.55 -10.65
C TRP A 174 5.54 6.41 -12.09
N ASN A 175 4.69 5.42 -12.37
CA ASN A 175 4.05 5.23 -13.68
C ASN A 175 3.21 6.43 -14.13
N LEU A 176 2.65 7.21 -13.20
CA LEU A 176 1.79 8.35 -13.52
C LEU A 176 2.54 9.67 -13.58
N PHE A 177 3.47 9.90 -12.66
CA PHE A 177 3.99 11.23 -12.39
C PHE A 177 5.47 11.43 -12.71
N TYR A 178 6.18 10.36 -13.10
CA TYR A 178 7.61 10.42 -13.39
C TYR A 178 7.97 9.84 -14.75
N TYR A 179 7.78 8.54 -14.96
CA TYR A 179 8.19 7.86 -16.19
C TYR A 179 7.63 8.50 -17.48
N PRO A 180 6.36 8.94 -17.54
CA PRO A 180 5.82 9.58 -18.75
C PRO A 180 6.48 10.91 -19.12
N PHE A 181 7.15 11.55 -18.16
CA PHE A 181 7.77 12.86 -18.33
C PHE A 181 9.28 12.78 -18.57
N GLN A 182 9.85 11.55 -18.61
CA GLN A 182 11.22 11.32 -19.00
C GLN A 182 11.36 11.22 -20.53
N GLN A 183 12.57 11.46 -21.05
CA GLN A 183 12.84 11.26 -22.48
C GLN A 183 12.66 9.78 -22.84
N GLY A 184 11.84 9.49 -23.85
CA GLY A 184 11.47 8.11 -24.21
C GLY A 184 10.45 7.45 -23.29
N GLY A 185 9.84 8.22 -22.37
CA GLY A 185 8.84 7.74 -21.43
C GLY A 185 7.60 7.16 -22.10
N VAL A 186 7.02 6.13 -21.49
CA VAL A 186 5.78 5.50 -21.96
C VAL A 186 4.59 6.14 -21.27
N SER A 187 3.57 6.51 -22.05
CA SER A 187 2.31 7.05 -21.52
C SER A 187 1.64 6.06 -20.55
N PRO A 188 1.08 6.52 -19.43
CA PRO A 188 0.42 5.64 -18.48
C PRO A 188 -0.81 5.00 -19.11
N ARG A 189 -1.07 3.73 -18.81
CA ARG A 189 -2.28 3.04 -19.25
C ARG A 189 -3.41 3.30 -18.27
N LEU A 190 -4.65 3.05 -18.69
CA LEU A 190 -5.83 3.17 -17.84
C LEU A 190 -5.69 2.39 -16.51
N VAL A 191 -5.08 1.20 -16.56
CA VAL A 191 -4.86 0.37 -15.36
C VAL A 191 -3.93 1.06 -14.34
N ASP A 192 -2.94 1.82 -14.80
CA ASP A 192 -2.01 2.54 -13.93
C ASP A 192 -2.76 3.64 -13.16
N TYR A 193 -3.67 4.36 -13.83
CA TYR A 193 -4.55 5.35 -13.19
C TYR A 193 -5.49 4.70 -12.17
N ILE A 194 -6.12 3.58 -12.52
CA ILE A 194 -7.03 2.87 -11.62
C ILE A 194 -6.30 2.43 -10.36
N PHE A 195 -5.14 1.78 -10.50
CA PHE A 195 -4.39 1.28 -9.36
C PHE A 195 -3.77 2.38 -8.51
N TYR A 196 -3.34 3.48 -9.12
CA TYR A 196 -2.94 4.66 -8.36
C TYR A 196 -4.08 5.18 -7.47
N TRP A 197 -5.23 5.52 -8.07
CA TRP A 197 -6.34 6.13 -7.34
C TRP A 197 -6.96 5.18 -6.31
N VAL A 198 -7.10 3.89 -6.62
CA VAL A 198 -7.58 2.90 -5.65
C VAL A 198 -6.58 2.74 -4.50
N GLY A 199 -5.28 2.73 -4.78
CA GLY A 199 -4.23 2.67 -3.76
C GLY A 199 -4.23 3.91 -2.85
N PHE A 200 -4.38 5.10 -3.44
CA PHE A 200 -4.51 6.37 -2.73
C PHE A 200 -5.76 6.37 -1.83
N ILE A 201 -6.93 6.01 -2.38
CA ILE A 201 -8.18 5.93 -1.62
C ILE A 201 -8.07 4.92 -0.48
N ALA A 202 -7.43 3.77 -0.71
CA ALA A 202 -7.27 2.74 0.31
C ALA A 202 -6.59 3.28 1.57
N PHE A 203 -5.61 4.16 1.41
CA PHE A 203 -4.92 4.81 2.52
C PHE A 203 -5.66 6.05 3.04
N ALA A 204 -6.21 6.89 2.16
CA ALA A 204 -7.00 8.07 2.56
C ALA A 204 -8.19 7.69 3.45
N VAL A 205 -8.86 6.56 3.15
CA VAL A 205 -9.92 5.98 3.98
C VAL A 205 -9.39 5.60 5.37
N ARG A 206 -8.12 5.17 5.51
CA ARG A 206 -7.50 4.94 6.82
C ARG A 206 -7.30 6.23 7.60
N ILE A 207 -6.81 7.28 6.94
CA ILE A 207 -6.64 8.60 7.56
C ILE A 207 -8.01 9.09 8.05
N ALA A 208 -9.03 9.04 7.20
CA ALA A 208 -10.39 9.43 7.57
C ALA A 208 -10.97 8.61 8.74
N ALA A 209 -10.78 7.28 8.74
CA ALA A 209 -11.22 6.41 9.82
C ALA A 209 -10.52 6.73 11.14
N TRP A 210 -9.21 6.99 11.09
CA TRP A 210 -8.43 7.44 12.23
C TRP A 210 -8.95 8.78 12.75
N SER A 211 -9.19 9.76 11.87
CA SER A 211 -9.73 11.06 12.25
C SER A 211 -11.09 10.94 12.93
N LYS A 212 -12.03 10.18 12.34
CA LYS A 212 -13.37 9.93 12.91
C LYS A 212 -13.29 9.35 14.33
N SER A 213 -12.31 8.47 14.58
CA SER A 213 -12.12 7.86 15.91
C SER A 213 -11.64 8.86 16.97
N LYS A 214 -10.99 9.96 16.56
CA LYS A 214 -10.41 10.99 17.44
C LYS A 214 -11.30 12.24 17.59
N ILE A 215 -12.12 12.54 16.59
CA ILE A 215 -13.04 13.70 16.61
C ILE A 215 -14.02 13.63 17.79
N LYS A 216 -14.47 12.43 18.19
CA LYS A 216 -15.41 12.23 19.32
C LYS A 216 -14.92 12.78 20.67
N SER A 217 -13.63 13.06 20.84
CA SER A 217 -13.07 13.56 22.11
C SER A 217 -12.56 15.00 22.10
N VAL A 218 -12.52 15.70 20.95
CA VAL A 218 -11.71 16.93 20.80
C VAL A 218 -12.46 18.14 20.22
N GLN A 219 -13.62 17.94 19.58
CA GLN A 219 -14.20 18.95 18.69
C GLN A 219 -14.65 20.27 19.37
N LEU A 220 -14.79 20.31 20.71
CA LEU A 220 -15.28 21.49 21.44
C LEU A 220 -14.18 22.50 21.88
N ARG A 221 -12.88 22.21 21.75
CA ARG A 221 -11.79 23.05 22.32
C ARG A 221 -10.74 23.58 21.35
N GLN A 222 -10.96 23.43 20.04
CA GLN A 222 -9.93 23.74 19.05
C GLN A 222 -10.05 25.17 18.51
N SER A 223 -8.92 25.87 18.41
CA SER A 223 -8.86 27.22 17.83
C SER A 223 -9.22 27.22 16.34
N LEU A 224 -9.89 28.29 15.90
CA LEU A 224 -10.27 28.47 14.49
C LEU A 224 -9.05 28.41 13.56
N ALA A 225 -7.94 29.03 13.96
CA ALA A 225 -6.69 29.03 13.20
C ALA A 225 -6.16 27.61 12.94
N LEU A 226 -6.15 26.73 13.95
CA LEU A 226 -5.66 25.36 13.80
C LEU A 226 -6.54 24.53 12.86
N ARG A 227 -7.85 24.82 12.84
CA ARG A 227 -8.79 24.22 11.89
C ARG A 227 -8.53 24.68 10.47
N CYS A 228 -8.35 25.97 10.26
CA CYS A 228 -8.01 26.52 8.94
C CYS A 228 -6.74 25.87 8.39
N VAL A 229 -5.65 25.83 9.18
CA VAL A 229 -4.39 25.18 8.77
C VAL A 229 -4.61 23.69 8.47
N GLY A 230 -5.35 22.98 9.32
CA GLY A 230 -5.66 21.57 9.11
C GLY A 230 -6.42 21.30 7.80
N TYR A 231 -7.44 22.09 7.49
CA TYR A 231 -8.18 21.99 6.23
C TYR A 231 -7.32 22.38 5.03
N THR A 232 -6.49 23.42 5.14
CA THR A 232 -5.55 23.80 4.07
C THR A 232 -4.60 22.66 3.74
N PHE A 233 -4.06 21.95 4.74
CA PHE A 233 -3.16 20.81 4.51
C PHE A 233 -3.89 19.66 3.82
N VAL A 234 -5.12 19.34 4.23
CA VAL A 234 -5.93 18.30 3.57
C VAL A 234 -6.21 18.68 2.11
N LEU A 235 -6.64 19.92 1.84
CA LEU A 235 -6.94 20.38 0.49
C LEU A 235 -5.69 20.38 -0.40
N LEU A 236 -4.58 20.90 0.11
CA LEU A 236 -3.30 20.91 -0.62
C LEU A 236 -2.83 19.48 -0.92
N GLY A 237 -2.96 18.56 0.03
CA GLY A 237 -2.59 17.16 -0.18
C GLY A 237 -3.48 16.44 -1.22
N ILE A 238 -4.78 16.78 -1.29
CA ILE A 238 -5.67 16.28 -2.34
C ILE A 238 -5.25 16.81 -3.71
N VAL A 239 -4.93 18.10 -3.82
CA VAL A 239 -4.43 18.69 -5.07
C VAL A 239 -3.11 18.04 -5.49
N MET A 240 -2.17 17.87 -4.54
CA MET A 240 -0.89 17.22 -4.78
C MET A 240 -1.05 15.77 -5.25
N ALA A 241 -2.08 15.05 -4.79
CA ALA A 241 -2.34 13.68 -5.24
C ALA A 241 -2.65 13.58 -6.74
N GLY A 242 -3.20 14.62 -7.36
CA GLY A 242 -3.49 14.63 -8.81
C GLY A 242 -2.40 15.28 -9.67
N THR A 243 -1.39 15.91 -9.07
CA THR A 243 -0.46 16.84 -9.74
C THR A 243 1.01 16.49 -9.48
N GLY A 244 1.32 15.21 -9.27
CA GLY A 244 2.66 14.71 -8.91
C GLY A 244 3.80 15.32 -9.74
N ASN A 245 3.62 15.37 -11.05
CA ASN A 245 4.61 15.87 -11.99
C ASN A 245 4.93 17.37 -11.82
N LEU A 246 3.98 18.17 -11.31
CA LEU A 246 4.15 19.62 -11.14
C LEU A 246 5.02 19.96 -9.94
N TRP A 247 4.90 19.20 -8.85
CA TRP A 247 5.61 19.49 -7.60
C TRP A 247 6.85 18.63 -7.38
N LEU A 248 6.98 17.48 -8.06
CA LEU A 248 8.11 16.56 -7.87
C LEU A 248 9.46 17.25 -8.05
N GLY A 249 9.63 18.05 -9.09
CA GLY A 249 10.89 18.77 -9.34
C GLY A 249 11.25 19.77 -8.23
N ALA A 250 10.25 20.44 -7.65
CA ALA A 250 10.46 21.36 -6.54
C ALA A 250 10.81 20.61 -5.24
N VAL A 251 10.11 19.51 -4.96
CA VAL A 251 10.37 18.66 -3.79
C VAL A 251 11.75 18.03 -3.88
N ASN A 252 12.13 17.49 -5.04
CA ASN A 252 13.44 16.86 -5.24
C ASN A 252 14.59 17.84 -5.00
N LYS A 253 14.46 19.10 -5.43
CA LYS A 253 15.47 20.14 -5.14
C LYS A 253 15.67 20.38 -3.64
N ILE A 254 14.63 20.17 -2.83
CA ILE A 254 14.69 20.34 -1.38
C ILE A 254 15.20 19.05 -0.72
N THR A 255 14.65 17.90 -1.10
CA THR A 255 14.98 16.61 -0.46
C THR A 255 16.40 16.18 -0.76
N TYR A 256 16.89 16.40 -1.98
CA TYR A 256 18.24 16.04 -2.41
C TYR A 256 19.25 17.18 -2.25
N TYR A 257 18.86 18.30 -1.60
CA TYR A 257 19.80 19.40 -1.33
C TYR A 257 21.01 18.96 -0.49
N PHE A 258 20.80 18.03 0.45
CA PHE A 258 21.86 17.48 1.29
C PHE A 258 22.41 16.18 0.71
N ALA A 259 23.75 16.09 0.57
CA ALA A 259 24.43 14.91 -0.01
C ALA A 259 24.09 13.58 0.69
N PHE A 260 23.88 13.60 2.01
CA PHE A 260 23.42 12.42 2.76
C PHE A 260 22.09 11.87 2.23
N SER A 261 21.18 12.74 1.78
CA SER A 261 19.88 12.33 1.26
C SER A 261 20.01 11.57 -0.07
N GLU A 262 20.90 12.03 -0.96
CA GLU A 262 21.22 11.32 -2.20
C GLU A 262 21.81 9.94 -1.90
N GLU A 263 22.78 9.85 -0.97
CA GLU A 263 23.37 8.58 -0.59
C GLU A 263 22.32 7.63 0.02
N THR A 264 21.46 8.12 0.91
CA THR A 264 20.39 7.29 1.49
C THR A 264 19.37 6.80 0.46
N SER A 265 19.14 7.54 -0.62
CA SER A 265 18.22 7.12 -1.69
C SER A 265 18.66 5.85 -2.42
N LEU A 266 19.94 5.48 -2.31
CA LEU A 266 20.50 4.26 -2.89
C LEU A 266 20.19 3.01 -2.05
N TRP A 267 19.96 3.15 -0.74
CA TRP A 267 19.88 2.03 0.21
C TRP A 267 18.56 1.97 0.99
N LEU A 268 17.91 3.11 1.23
CA LEU A 268 16.74 3.21 2.08
C LEU A 268 15.46 3.07 1.24
N PRO A 269 14.64 2.02 1.47
CA PRO A 269 13.38 1.82 0.78
C PRO A 269 12.52 3.08 0.79
N PHE A 270 12.02 3.44 -0.39
CA PHE A 270 11.12 4.56 -0.59
C PHE A 270 11.66 5.95 -0.29
N TRP A 271 12.89 6.12 0.22
CA TRP A 271 13.42 7.46 0.52
C TRP A 271 13.54 8.31 -0.75
N PRO A 272 13.27 9.63 -0.69
CA PRO A 272 12.75 10.50 0.38
C PRO A 272 11.22 10.53 0.54
N LEU A 273 10.53 9.45 0.19
CA LEU A 273 9.08 9.25 0.29
C LEU A 273 8.28 10.06 -0.72
N GLU A 274 8.82 10.28 -1.94
CA GLU A 274 8.17 11.09 -2.97
C GLU A 274 6.72 10.68 -3.22
N PRO A 275 6.42 9.38 -3.45
CA PRO A 275 5.04 8.96 -3.72
C PRO A 275 4.04 9.30 -2.61
N PHE A 276 4.52 9.48 -1.38
CA PHE A 276 3.70 9.55 -0.17
C PHE A 276 3.44 10.97 0.32
N PHE A 277 4.08 12.00 -0.23
CA PHE A 277 3.94 13.38 0.26
C PHE A 277 2.50 13.88 0.33
N SER A 278 1.68 13.56 -0.67
CA SER A 278 0.25 13.92 -0.68
C SER A 278 -0.49 13.32 0.52
N LEU A 279 -0.27 12.04 0.80
CA LEU A 279 -0.88 11.32 1.93
C LEU A 279 -0.31 11.79 3.27
N ILE A 280 0.99 12.08 3.35
CA ILE A 280 1.63 12.67 4.54
C ILE A 280 0.99 14.01 4.86
N LEU A 281 0.78 14.86 3.87
CA LEU A 281 0.17 16.17 4.06
C LEU A 281 -1.29 16.07 4.52
N ILE A 282 -2.07 15.15 3.91
CA ILE A 282 -3.44 14.84 4.36
C ILE A 282 -3.44 14.31 5.80
N ALA A 283 -2.52 13.40 6.14
CA ALA A 283 -2.42 12.85 7.48
C ALA A 283 -2.02 13.92 8.52
N SER A 284 -1.11 14.82 8.17
CA SER A 284 -0.74 15.97 9.02
C SER A 284 -1.91 16.93 9.20
N GLY A 285 -2.66 17.26 8.14
CA GLY A 285 -3.88 18.07 8.24
C GLY A 285 -4.94 17.42 9.12
N ALA A 286 -5.18 16.12 8.93
CA ALA A 286 -6.06 15.31 9.78
C ALA A 286 -5.60 15.29 11.25
N TYR A 287 -4.28 15.20 11.49
CA TYR A 287 -3.72 15.28 12.84
C TYR A 287 -3.96 16.65 13.46
N LEU A 288 -3.75 17.74 12.73
CA LEU A 288 -4.03 19.09 13.21
C LEU A 288 -5.52 19.27 13.54
N LEU A 289 -6.43 18.71 12.76
CA LEU A 289 -7.88 18.75 13.01
C LEU A 289 -8.33 17.89 14.21
N THR A 290 -7.47 17.00 14.71
CA THR A 290 -7.80 16.05 15.79
C THR A 290 -6.92 16.18 17.03
N SER A 291 -5.87 17.00 16.97
CA SER A 291 -4.94 17.25 18.06
C SER A 291 -5.47 18.33 19.01
N ASN A 292 -5.57 17.98 20.30
CA ASN A 292 -5.97 18.91 21.35
C ASN A 292 -4.72 19.58 21.94
N LYS A 293 -4.09 20.52 21.23
CA LYS A 293 -2.82 21.15 21.67
C LYS A 293 -2.92 21.86 23.03
N PHE A 294 -4.12 22.23 23.50
CA PHE A 294 -4.28 22.84 24.82
C PHE A 294 -3.88 21.90 25.97
N SER A 295 -3.98 20.57 25.81
CA SER A 295 -3.63 19.63 26.88
C SER A 295 -2.13 19.46 27.12
N LEU A 296 -1.26 19.88 26.18
CA LEU A 296 0.20 19.79 26.35
C LEU A 296 0.73 20.98 27.14
N LEU A 297 0.19 22.18 26.90
CA LEU A 297 0.51 23.38 27.67
C LEU A 297 -0.08 23.30 29.09
N ASP A 298 -1.29 22.77 29.26
CA ASP A 298 -1.88 22.51 30.59
C ASP A 298 -1.10 21.45 31.40
N ARG A 299 -0.49 20.45 30.72
CA ARG A 299 0.38 19.48 31.39
C ARG A 299 1.73 20.07 31.77
N ALA A 300 2.28 20.94 30.93
CA ALA A 300 3.52 21.64 31.23
C ALA A 300 3.33 22.64 32.40
N SER A 301 2.20 23.36 32.45
CA SER A 301 1.88 24.25 33.57
C SER A 301 1.56 23.47 34.86
N ALA A 302 0.88 22.33 34.79
CA ALA A 302 0.63 21.48 35.96
C ALA A 302 1.89 20.80 36.53
N LEU A 303 2.93 20.62 35.71
CA LEU A 303 4.24 20.10 36.13
C LEU A 303 5.18 21.20 36.68
N GLN A 304 4.85 22.47 36.48
CA GLN A 304 5.58 23.61 37.07
C GLN A 304 4.98 24.08 38.42
N VAL A 305 3.85 23.50 38.85
CA VAL A 305 3.17 23.82 40.12
C VAL A 305 3.37 22.70 41.17
N LYS A 306 4.30 21.77 40.93
CA LYS A 306 4.78 20.78 41.92
C LYS A 306 6.26 20.97 42.16
#